data_AF-A0A1M6E5H0-F1
#
_entry.id   AF-A0A1M6E5H0-F1
#
_cell.length_a   1.000
_cell.length_b   1.000
_cell.length_c   1.000
_cell.angle_alpha   90.00
_cell.angle_beta   90.00
_cell.angle_gamma   90.00
#
_symmetry.space_group_name_H-M   'P 1'
#
loop_
_entity.id
_entity.type
_entity.pdbx_description
1 polymer ?
#
loop_
_entity_poly.entity_id
_entity_poly.type
_entity_poly.pdbx_seq_one_letter_code
_entity_poly.pdbx_strand_id
1 'polypeptide(L)'
;MNDKIHQLLGPNLSKDEEDKILGQILKEKHDADLKVKWKTKLENEYGITRNKHISKNKNRNTFIKILLATAACIAVVVTIQLAGSSAVDVSLIAQNYLDEQEILHPGTSKGVSKEEVFRTLAIQSFNQKEYKQSSGYYQSLTNPDQEDLYYHGLALLLSKDYENALQKFEENKQTGDKYAQEINWYQSLTFLLLKQIDAAEDQLEQINPDDWNYEKAQKLLEQLKNQ
;
A
#
# COMPACT_ATOMS: atom_id res chain seq x y z
N MET A 1 11.73 -39.43 -44.42
CA MET A 1 12.13 -40.70 -45.06
C MET A 1 12.73 -41.70 -44.06
N ASN A 2 13.80 -41.38 -43.32
CA ASN A 2 14.43 -42.35 -42.38
C ASN A 2 13.48 -42.89 -41.30
N ASP A 3 12.66 -42.05 -40.68
CA ASP A 3 11.74 -42.49 -39.61
C ASP A 3 10.70 -43.51 -40.08
N LYS A 4 10.24 -43.40 -41.34
CA LYS A 4 9.25 -44.32 -41.92
C LYS A 4 9.85 -45.67 -42.32
N ILE A 5 11.13 -45.68 -42.70
CA ILE A 5 11.88 -46.91 -42.97
C ILE A 5 12.11 -47.68 -41.67
N HIS A 6 12.40 -46.98 -40.56
CA HIS A 6 12.50 -47.60 -39.24
C HIS A 6 11.16 -48.20 -38.76
N GLN A 7 10.02 -47.59 -39.12
CA GLN A 7 8.69 -48.12 -38.81
C GLN A 7 8.36 -49.41 -39.58
N LEU A 8 8.83 -49.58 -40.82
CA LEU A 8 8.67 -50.82 -41.59
C LEU A 8 9.45 -52.02 -41.00
N LEU A 9 10.53 -51.76 -40.27
CA LEU A 9 11.40 -52.81 -39.71
C LEU A 9 10.99 -53.26 -38.30
N GLY A 10 9.85 -52.78 -37.79
CA GLY A 10 9.34 -53.10 -36.45
C GLY A 10 8.70 -54.51 -36.37
N PRO A 11 8.84 -55.24 -35.24
CA PRO A 11 8.53 -56.67 -35.17
C PRO A 11 7.04 -57.06 -35.02
N ASN A 12 6.08 -56.22 -35.44
CA ASN A 12 4.65 -56.57 -35.36
C ASN A 12 3.73 -55.65 -36.19
N LEU A 13 4.06 -55.40 -37.46
CA LEU A 13 3.16 -54.64 -38.35
C LEU A 13 2.07 -55.54 -38.95
N SER A 14 0.83 -55.07 -38.95
CA SER A 14 -0.23 -55.66 -39.76
C SER A 14 0.04 -55.42 -41.25
N LYS A 15 -0.36 -56.35 -42.12
CA LYS A 15 -0.15 -56.27 -43.57
C LYS A 15 -0.71 -54.97 -44.19
N ASP A 16 -1.84 -54.50 -43.68
CA ASP A 16 -2.47 -53.25 -44.14
C ASP A 16 -1.67 -51.99 -43.73
N GLU A 17 -0.95 -52.04 -42.61
CA GLU A 17 -0.11 -50.94 -42.13
C GLU A 17 1.21 -50.88 -42.90
N GLU A 18 1.76 -52.05 -43.24
CA GLU A 18 2.94 -52.19 -44.08
C GLU A 18 2.70 -51.59 -45.47
N ASP A 19 1.60 -51.97 -46.14
CA ASP A 19 1.24 -51.46 -47.47
C ASP A 19 1.02 -49.93 -47.46
N LYS A 20 0.44 -49.40 -46.39
CA LYS A 20 0.21 -47.96 -46.22
C LYS A 20 1.52 -47.18 -46.05
N ILE A 21 2.45 -47.68 -45.24
CA ILE A 21 3.76 -47.04 -45.04
C ILE A 21 4.59 -47.13 -46.31
N LEU A 22 4.59 -48.27 -46.99
CA LEU A 22 5.30 -48.47 -48.26
C LEU A 22 4.78 -47.50 -49.34
N GLY A 23 3.46 -47.35 -49.45
CA GLY A 23 2.84 -46.39 -50.37
C GLY A 23 3.24 -44.93 -50.09
N GLN A 24 3.38 -44.54 -48.82
CA GLN A 24 3.85 -43.21 -48.46
C GLN A 24 5.32 -42.99 -48.81
N ILE A 25 6.19 -43.97 -48.58
CA ILE A 25 7.61 -43.89 -48.91
C ILE A 25 7.79 -43.80 -50.43
N LEU A 26 7.05 -44.60 -51.20
CA LEU A 26 7.04 -44.54 -52.66
C LEU A 26 6.61 -43.16 -53.14
N LYS A 27 5.52 -42.61 -52.59
CA LYS A 27 5.03 -41.28 -52.96
C LYS A 27 6.06 -40.18 -52.65
N GLU A 28 6.65 -40.19 -51.46
CA GLU A 28 7.69 -39.23 -51.07
C GLU A 28 8.91 -39.29 -52.00
N LYS A 29 9.33 -40.50 -52.37
CA LYS A 29 10.44 -40.71 -53.30
C LYS A 29 10.10 -40.20 -54.70
N HIS A 30 8.93 -40.53 -55.22
CA HIS A 30 8.47 -40.05 -56.52
C HIS A 30 8.34 -38.52 -56.57
N ASP A 31 7.79 -37.90 -55.53
CA ASP A 31 7.66 -36.44 -55.45
C ASP A 31 9.05 -35.76 -55.39
N ALA A 32 10.00 -36.35 -54.66
CA ALA A 32 11.38 -35.86 -54.61
C ALA A 32 12.08 -35.98 -55.98
N ASP A 33 11.95 -37.12 -56.65
CA ASP A 33 12.53 -37.37 -57.97
C ASP A 33 11.92 -36.44 -59.02
N LEU A 34 10.60 -36.23 -58.99
CA LEU A 34 9.91 -35.26 -59.84
C LEU A 34 10.46 -33.86 -59.60
N LYS A 35 10.60 -33.44 -58.34
CA LYS A 35 11.12 -32.12 -57.99
C LYS A 35 12.54 -31.90 -58.52
N VAL A 36 13.40 -32.91 -58.43
CA VAL A 36 14.75 -32.86 -59.00
C VAL A 36 14.69 -32.79 -60.53
N LYS A 37 13.90 -33.65 -61.17
CA LYS A 37 13.74 -33.67 -62.64
C LYS A 37 13.25 -32.34 -63.18
N TRP A 38 12.22 -31.75 -62.56
CA TRP A 38 11.70 -30.44 -62.93
C TRP A 38 12.69 -29.31 -62.67
N LYS A 39 13.44 -29.36 -61.56
CA LYS A 39 14.52 -28.40 -61.29
C LYS A 39 15.56 -28.43 -62.40
N THR A 40 16.06 -29.61 -62.76
CA THR A 40 17.07 -29.78 -63.82
C THR A 40 16.54 -29.33 -65.17
N LYS A 41 15.26 -29.63 -65.48
CA LYS A 41 14.63 -29.21 -66.73
C LYS A 41 14.51 -27.68 -66.82
N LEU A 42 14.06 -27.03 -65.75
CA LEU A 42 13.92 -25.57 -65.70
C LEU A 42 15.27 -24.84 -65.79
N GLU A 43 16.31 -25.41 -65.17
CA GLU A 43 17.66 -24.86 -65.20
C GLU A 43 18.30 -24.98 -66.59
N ASN A 44 18.20 -26.16 -67.21
CA ASN A 44 18.85 -26.43 -68.50
C ASN A 44 18.10 -25.86 -69.71
N GLU A 45 16.77 -25.92 -69.73
CA GLU A 45 15.97 -25.49 -70.89
C GLU A 45 15.58 -24.02 -70.83
N TYR A 46 15.43 -23.45 -69.63
CA TYR A 46 14.90 -22.10 -69.45
C TYR A 46 15.84 -21.17 -68.68
N GLY A 47 16.99 -21.65 -68.20
CA GLY A 47 17.98 -20.86 -67.46
C GLY A 47 17.48 -20.32 -66.11
N ILE A 48 16.38 -20.86 -65.58
CA ILE A 48 15.75 -20.35 -64.35
C ILE A 48 16.37 -21.03 -63.14
N THR A 49 17.23 -20.30 -62.41
CA THR A 49 17.71 -20.73 -61.08
C THR A 49 16.91 -20.05 -59.98
N ARG A 50 16.52 -20.81 -58.95
CA ARG A 50 15.82 -20.26 -57.78
C ARG A 50 16.82 -19.45 -56.95
N ASN A 51 16.87 -18.14 -57.16
CA ASN A 51 17.73 -17.26 -56.40
C ASN A 51 17.29 -17.28 -54.92
N LYS A 52 18.19 -17.69 -54.02
CA LYS A 52 17.92 -17.75 -52.58
C LYS A 52 17.96 -16.30 -52.08
N HIS A 53 16.78 -15.71 -51.93
CA HIS A 53 16.63 -14.34 -51.46
C HIS A 53 17.40 -14.15 -50.14
N ILE A 54 18.51 -13.42 -50.17
CA ILE A 54 19.25 -13.03 -48.96
C ILE A 54 18.37 -12.01 -48.24
N SER A 55 17.68 -12.46 -47.19
CA SER A 55 16.96 -11.59 -46.27
C SER A 55 17.95 -10.63 -45.61
N LYS A 56 17.98 -9.37 -46.06
CA LYS A 56 18.65 -8.30 -45.32
C LYS A 56 17.90 -8.13 -44.00
N ASN A 57 18.54 -8.53 -42.91
CA ASN A 57 18.00 -8.50 -41.55
C ASN A 57 17.80 -7.06 -41.07
N LYS A 58 16.71 -6.43 -41.51
CA LYS A 58 16.26 -5.07 -41.15
C LYS A 58 15.64 -5.03 -39.74
N ASN A 59 15.47 -6.18 -39.09
CA ASN A 59 14.77 -6.31 -37.81
C ASN A 59 15.66 -6.14 -36.58
N ARG A 60 16.99 -6.20 -36.71
CA ARG A 60 17.89 -6.09 -35.54
C ARG A 60 17.87 -4.69 -34.92
N ASN A 61 17.80 -3.62 -35.73
CA ASN A 61 17.74 -2.25 -35.21
C ASN A 61 16.37 -1.88 -34.63
N THR A 62 15.27 -2.48 -35.11
CA THR A 62 13.95 -2.27 -34.52
C THR A 62 13.83 -3.00 -33.19
N PHE A 63 14.35 -4.23 -33.10
CA PHE A 63 14.35 -4.99 -31.84
C PHE A 63 15.21 -4.32 -30.76
N ILE A 64 16.37 -3.78 -31.12
CA ILE A 64 17.23 -3.04 -30.17
C ILE A 64 16.53 -1.74 -29.70
N LYS A 65 15.84 -1.02 -30.60
CA LYS A 65 15.04 0.15 -30.22
C LYS A 65 13.87 -0.19 -29.31
N ILE A 66 13.18 -1.32 -29.58
CA ILE A 66 12.10 -1.82 -28.73
C ILE A 66 12.66 -2.25 -27.36
N LEU A 67 13.80 -2.95 -27.31
CA LEU A 67 14.45 -3.37 -26.06
C LEU A 67 14.95 -2.19 -25.23
N LEU A 68 15.44 -1.11 -25.86
CA LEU A 68 15.84 0.11 -25.15
C LEU A 68 14.62 0.86 -24.59
N ALA A 69 13.51 0.94 -25.36
CA ALA A 69 12.28 1.56 -24.89
C ALA A 69 11.65 0.78 -23.72
N THR A 70 11.63 -0.56 -23.78
CA THR A 70 11.13 -1.38 -22.68
C THR A 70 12.00 -1.26 -21.44
N ALA A 71 13.33 -1.23 -21.57
CA ALA A 71 14.24 -1.01 -20.44
C ALA A 71 14.03 0.36 -19.78
N ALA A 72 13.79 1.42 -20.55
CA ALA A 72 13.49 2.75 -20.00
C ALA A 72 12.16 2.77 -19.24
N CYS A 73 11.11 2.11 -19.75
CA CYS A 73 9.84 1.99 -19.04
C CYS A 73 9.99 1.20 -17.73
N ILE A 74 10.74 0.09 -17.74
CA ILE A 74 11.03 -0.69 -16.54
C ILE A 74 11.84 0.14 -15.55
N ALA A 75 12.85 0.87 -16.01
CA ALA A 75 13.64 1.75 -15.16
C ALA A 75 12.78 2.84 -14.51
N VAL A 76 11.86 3.46 -15.25
CA VAL A 76 10.91 4.45 -14.71
C VAL A 76 10.01 3.82 -13.63
N VAL A 77 9.42 2.65 -13.91
CA VAL A 77 8.57 1.94 -12.94
C VAL A 77 9.36 1.53 -11.69
N VAL A 78 10.58 1.02 -11.86
CA VAL A 78 11.48 0.65 -10.76
C VAL A 78 11.92 1.88 -9.98
N THR A 79 12.23 3.01 -10.63
CA THR A 79 12.54 4.27 -9.93
C THR A 79 11.34 4.84 -9.19
N ILE A 80 10.12 4.70 -9.72
CA ILE A 80 8.89 5.10 -9.00
C ILE A 80 8.66 4.19 -7.79
N GLN A 81 8.94 2.89 -7.90
CA GLN A 81 8.85 1.96 -6.77
C GLN A 81 9.96 2.14 -5.73
N LEU A 82 11.17 2.53 -6.14
CA LEU A 82 12.29 2.83 -5.23
C LEU A 82 12.21 4.24 -4.62
N ALA A 83 11.63 5.21 -5.33
CA ALA A 83 11.36 6.55 -4.79
C ALA A 83 10.06 6.59 -3.95
N GLY A 84 9.24 5.55 -4.06
CA GLY A 84 7.97 5.38 -3.35
C GLY A 84 8.08 4.57 -2.05
N SER A 85 9.24 4.56 -1.38
CA SER A 85 9.26 4.31 0.06
C SER A 85 8.66 5.52 0.77
N SER A 86 7.35 5.69 0.63
CA SER A 86 6.60 6.57 1.50
C SER A 86 6.70 5.95 2.88
N ALA A 87 7.59 6.47 3.72
CA ALA A 87 7.48 6.27 5.16
C ALA A 87 6.01 6.55 5.52
N VAL A 88 5.35 5.55 6.11
CA VAL A 88 3.94 5.68 6.48
C VAL A 88 3.84 6.91 7.36
N ASP A 89 3.02 7.90 6.96
CA ASP A 89 2.91 9.15 7.71
C ASP A 89 2.30 8.83 9.09
N VAL A 90 3.16 8.82 10.10
CA VAL A 90 2.81 8.52 11.49
C VAL A 90 1.72 9.47 12.01
N SER A 91 1.75 10.73 11.54
CA SER A 91 0.71 11.72 11.85
C SER A 91 -0.64 11.32 11.27
N LEU A 92 -0.67 10.68 10.10
CA LEU A 92 -1.90 10.17 9.48
C LEU A 92 -2.46 8.98 10.28
N ILE A 93 -1.61 8.08 10.78
CA ILE A 93 -2.05 6.99 11.66
C ILE A 93 -2.73 7.58 12.90
N ALA A 94 -2.08 8.52 13.59
CA ALA A 94 -2.63 9.14 14.78
C ALA A 94 -3.96 9.88 14.50
N GLN A 95 -4.05 10.57 13.36
CA GLN A 95 -5.29 11.24 12.95
C GLN A 95 -6.44 10.24 12.74
N ASN A 96 -6.18 9.08 12.11
CA ASN A 96 -7.22 8.06 11.91
C ASN A 96 -7.80 7.58 13.25
N TYR A 97 -6.95 7.36 14.26
CA TYR A 97 -7.42 6.98 15.60
C TYR A 97 -8.29 8.04 16.28
N LEU A 98 -8.04 9.33 16.01
CA LEU A 98 -8.89 10.42 16.49
C LEU A 98 -10.22 10.48 15.73
N ASP A 99 -10.18 10.32 14.41
CA ASP A 99 -11.35 10.44 13.54
C ASP A 99 -12.36 9.28 13.74
N GLU A 100 -11.88 8.10 14.14
CA GLU A 100 -12.72 6.95 14.49
C GLU A 100 -13.56 7.17 15.77
N GLN A 101 -13.16 8.11 16.64
CA GLN A 101 -13.78 8.31 17.95
C GLN A 101 -14.69 9.54 17.94
N GLU A 102 -15.98 9.33 18.21
CA GLU A 102 -16.86 10.45 18.53
C GLU A 102 -16.64 10.87 19.99
N ILE A 103 -15.82 11.91 20.17
CA ILE A 103 -15.50 12.46 21.49
C ILE A 103 -16.54 13.54 21.82
N LEU A 104 -17.37 13.26 22.84
CA LEU A 104 -18.34 14.20 23.39
C LEU A 104 -18.07 14.43 24.87
N HIS A 105 -18.42 15.63 25.34
CA HIS A 105 -18.45 15.93 26.75
C HIS A 105 -19.83 15.56 27.34
N PRO A 106 -19.90 14.72 28.40
CA PRO A 106 -21.15 14.21 28.95
C PRO A 106 -21.89 15.20 29.87
N GLY A 107 -21.30 16.36 30.14
CA GLY A 107 -21.73 17.27 31.20
C GLY A 107 -22.81 18.22 30.74
N THR A 108 -23.64 18.68 31.68
CA THR A 108 -24.39 19.93 31.53
C THR A 108 -24.28 20.67 32.85
N SER A 109 -23.74 21.90 32.83
CA SER A 109 -23.78 22.77 34.00
C SER A 109 -25.12 23.52 34.04
N LYS A 110 -25.66 23.70 35.24
CA LYS A 110 -26.91 24.43 35.52
C LYS A 110 -26.68 25.65 36.41
N GLY A 111 -25.42 26.04 36.62
CA GLY A 111 -25.06 27.16 37.47
C GLY A 111 -25.27 28.51 36.77
N VAL A 112 -25.44 29.56 37.57
CA VAL A 112 -25.58 30.95 37.09
C VAL A 112 -24.35 31.81 37.41
N SER A 113 -23.31 31.23 38.02
CA SER A 113 -22.05 31.93 38.24
C SER A 113 -21.32 32.14 36.91
N LYS A 114 -20.42 33.13 36.85
CA LYS A 114 -19.63 33.39 35.63
C LYS A 114 -18.80 32.17 35.21
N GLU A 115 -18.21 31.46 36.17
CA GLU A 115 -17.46 30.22 35.91
C GLU A 115 -18.35 29.13 35.32
N GLU A 116 -19.54 28.92 35.88
CA GLU A 116 -20.49 27.92 35.39
C GLU A 116 -21.05 28.26 34.00
N VAL A 117 -21.21 29.54 33.70
CA VAL A 117 -21.53 30.01 32.34
C VAL A 117 -20.41 29.66 31.37
N PHE A 118 -19.15 29.94 31.71
CA PHE A 118 -18.02 29.57 30.85
C PHE A 118 -17.91 28.06 30.67
N ARG A 119 -18.08 27.26 31.72
CA ARG A 119 -18.08 25.81 31.62
C ARG A 119 -19.20 25.30 30.71
N THR A 120 -20.41 25.85 30.86
CA THR A 120 -21.55 25.51 29.99
C THR A 120 -21.25 25.82 28.53
N LEU A 121 -20.72 27.01 28.25
CA LEU A 121 -20.37 27.43 26.89
C LEU A 121 -19.22 26.59 26.31
N ALA A 122 -18.22 26.24 27.12
CA ALA A 122 -17.11 25.37 26.73
C ALA A 122 -17.62 23.99 26.30
N ILE A 123 -18.51 23.39 27.10
CA ILE A 123 -19.15 22.10 26.82
C ILE A 123 -20.01 22.17 25.55
N GLN A 124 -20.83 23.21 25.41
CA GLN A 124 -21.71 23.38 24.25
C GLN A 124 -20.90 23.50 22.95
N SER A 125 -19.87 24.35 22.93
CA SER A 125 -18.98 24.48 21.78
C SER A 125 -18.19 23.21 21.52
N PHE A 126 -17.75 22.48 22.56
CA PHE A 126 -17.07 21.19 22.40
C PHE A 126 -17.95 20.19 21.66
N ASN A 127 -19.19 20.00 22.14
CA ASN A 127 -20.15 19.05 21.55
C ASN A 127 -20.62 19.48 20.14
N GLN A 128 -20.51 20.77 19.81
CA GLN A 128 -20.74 21.30 18.46
C GLN A 128 -19.50 21.22 17.55
N LYS A 129 -18.40 20.62 18.02
CA LYS A 129 -17.11 20.52 17.32
C LYS A 129 -16.43 21.87 17.05
N GLU A 130 -16.83 22.90 17.78
CA GLU A 130 -16.24 24.24 17.77
C GLU A 130 -15.05 24.30 18.76
N TYR A 131 -14.08 23.41 18.58
CA TYR A 131 -13.04 23.13 19.59
C TYR A 131 -12.20 24.35 19.96
N LYS A 132 -11.91 25.23 18.99
CA LYS A 132 -11.17 26.48 19.26
C LYS A 132 -11.95 27.44 20.16
N GLN A 133 -13.27 27.51 19.98
CA GLN A 133 -14.12 28.34 20.84
C GLN A 133 -14.27 27.70 22.22
N SER A 134 -14.43 26.38 22.28
CA SER A 134 -14.46 25.61 23.52
C SER A 134 -13.21 25.85 24.38
N SER A 135 -12.02 25.76 23.79
CA SER A 135 -10.76 26.08 24.47
C SER A 135 -10.72 27.51 25.01
N GLY A 136 -11.20 28.50 24.24
CA GLY A 136 -11.28 29.89 24.72
C GLY A 136 -12.16 30.06 25.96
N TYR A 137 -13.26 29.31 26.07
CA TYR A 137 -14.09 29.31 27.27
C TYR A 137 -13.42 28.61 28.45
N TYR A 138 -12.77 27.46 28.24
CA TYR A 138 -11.98 26.80 29.30
C TYR A 138 -10.85 27.69 29.82
N GLN A 139 -10.17 28.43 28.93
CA GLN A 139 -9.13 29.38 29.32
C GLN A 139 -9.66 30.54 30.19
N SER A 140 -10.97 30.81 30.14
CA SER A 140 -11.62 31.84 30.94
C SER A 140 -11.98 31.38 32.37
N LEU A 141 -11.79 30.10 32.70
CA LEU A 141 -12.01 29.56 34.03
C LEU A 141 -10.86 29.97 34.97
N THR A 142 -11.21 30.45 36.16
CA THR A 142 -10.22 30.86 37.18
C THR A 142 -9.73 29.71 38.04
N ASN A 143 -10.58 28.71 38.30
CA ASN A 143 -10.24 27.51 39.06
C ASN A 143 -10.75 26.27 38.30
N PRO A 144 -10.07 25.85 37.21
CA PRO A 144 -10.47 24.65 36.48
C PRO A 144 -10.26 23.41 37.35
N ASP A 145 -11.22 22.50 37.33
CA ASP A 145 -11.07 21.17 37.94
C ASP A 145 -10.41 20.17 36.98
N GLN A 146 -10.31 18.90 37.40
CA GLN A 146 -9.73 17.85 36.57
C GLN A 146 -10.54 17.60 35.28
N GLU A 147 -11.86 17.77 35.29
CA GLU A 147 -12.67 17.56 34.09
C GLU A 147 -12.46 18.72 33.12
N ASP A 148 -12.46 19.95 33.63
CA ASP A 148 -12.19 21.16 32.85
C ASP A 148 -10.83 21.08 32.15
N LEU A 149 -9.76 20.69 32.87
CA LEU A 149 -8.42 20.56 32.31
C LEU A 149 -8.35 19.46 31.24
N TYR A 150 -9.02 18.33 31.48
CA TYR A 150 -9.02 17.20 30.55
C TYR A 150 -9.68 17.58 29.22
N TYR A 151 -10.89 18.16 29.28
CA TYR A 151 -11.61 18.58 28.09
C TYR A 151 -11.00 19.81 27.42
N HIS A 152 -10.29 20.67 28.16
CA HIS A 152 -9.48 21.72 27.56
C HIS A 152 -8.33 21.11 26.72
N GLY A 153 -7.61 20.13 27.25
CA GLY A 153 -6.56 19.40 26.50
C GLY A 153 -7.11 18.74 25.23
N LEU A 154 -8.27 18.09 25.33
CA LEU A 154 -8.95 17.53 24.16
C LEU A 154 -9.37 18.59 23.14
N ALA A 155 -9.91 19.73 23.58
CA ALA A 155 -10.30 20.82 22.69
C ALA A 155 -9.09 21.38 21.94
N LEU A 156 -7.94 21.51 22.61
CA LEU A 156 -6.69 21.92 21.99
C LEU A 156 -6.20 20.89 20.97
N LEU A 157 -6.18 19.61 21.34
CA LEU A 157 -5.81 18.51 20.44
C LEU A 157 -6.68 18.50 19.17
N LEU A 158 -8.00 18.57 19.32
CA LEU A 158 -8.95 18.51 18.21
C LEU A 158 -8.97 19.81 17.38
N SER A 159 -8.52 20.93 17.93
CA SER A 159 -8.28 22.19 17.19
C SER A 159 -6.86 22.30 16.61
N LYS A 160 -6.06 21.24 16.72
CA LYS A 160 -4.69 21.12 16.20
C LYS A 160 -3.64 21.99 16.92
N ASP A 161 -3.94 22.41 18.14
CA ASP A 161 -3.00 23.10 19.02
C ASP A 161 -2.28 22.09 19.93
N TYR A 162 -1.42 21.28 19.32
CA TYR A 162 -0.85 20.08 19.94
C TYR A 162 0.09 20.37 21.11
N GLU A 163 0.89 21.45 21.03
CA GLU A 163 1.82 21.83 22.11
C GLU A 163 1.06 22.23 23.37
N ASN A 164 0.02 23.07 23.23
CA ASN A 164 -0.80 23.47 24.35
C ASN A 164 -1.66 22.29 24.86
N ALA A 165 -2.07 21.36 23.99
CA ALA A 165 -2.77 20.15 24.41
C ALA A 165 -1.91 19.30 25.36
N LEU A 166 -0.65 19.05 25.01
CA LEU A 166 0.29 18.34 25.89
C LEU A 166 0.44 19.06 27.23
N GLN A 167 0.60 20.38 27.23
CA GLN A 167 0.69 21.16 28.46
C GLN A 167 -0.55 20.97 29.35
N LYS A 168 -1.77 21.03 28.77
CA LYS A 168 -3.00 20.85 29.55
C LYS A 168 -3.18 19.45 30.09
N PHE A 169 -2.73 18.43 29.36
CA PHE A 169 -2.72 17.07 29.86
C PHE A 169 -1.74 16.88 31.02
N GLU A 170 -0.55 17.51 30.97
CA GLU A 170 0.40 17.48 32.09
C GLU A 170 -0.12 18.25 33.32
N GLU A 171 -0.75 19.42 33.12
CA GLU A 171 -1.43 20.14 34.20
C GLU A 171 -2.51 19.26 34.85
N ASN A 172 -3.28 18.51 34.06
CA ASN A 172 -4.29 17.59 34.58
C ASN A 172 -3.68 16.48 35.45
N LYS A 173 -2.62 15.81 34.97
CA LYS A 173 -1.92 14.75 35.71
C LYS A 173 -1.41 15.22 37.08
N GLN A 174 -1.07 16.50 37.23
CA GLN A 174 -0.66 17.08 38.52
C GLN A 174 -1.81 17.26 39.51
N THR A 175 -3.06 17.29 39.03
CA THR A 175 -4.25 17.49 39.87
C THR A 175 -4.87 16.19 40.38
N GLY A 176 -4.47 15.04 39.84
CA GLY A 176 -4.97 13.71 40.21
C GLY A 176 -5.00 12.73 39.02
N ASP A 177 -5.64 11.58 39.20
CA ASP A 177 -5.55 10.43 38.28
C ASP A 177 -6.88 10.03 37.59
N LYS A 178 -7.97 10.77 37.84
CA LYS A 178 -9.31 10.47 37.30
C LYS A 178 -9.35 10.21 35.80
N TYR A 179 -8.54 10.93 35.02
CA TYR A 179 -8.46 10.82 33.56
C TYR A 179 -7.10 10.27 33.08
N ALA A 180 -6.31 9.65 33.96
CA ALA A 180 -4.93 9.27 33.63
C ALA A 180 -4.85 8.32 32.43
N GLN A 181 -5.77 7.35 32.34
CA GLN A 181 -5.79 6.37 31.25
C GLN A 181 -6.08 7.04 29.90
N GLU A 182 -7.12 7.87 29.83
CA GLU A 182 -7.50 8.62 28.64
C GLU A 182 -6.40 9.59 28.23
N ILE A 183 -5.82 10.30 29.20
CA ILE A 183 -4.74 11.25 28.95
C ILE A 183 -3.52 10.53 28.38
N ASN A 184 -3.12 9.39 28.94
CA ASN A 184 -1.97 8.64 28.43
C ASN A 184 -2.18 8.25 26.96
N TRP A 185 -3.40 7.84 26.60
CA TRP A 185 -3.75 7.56 25.21
C TRP A 185 -3.69 8.82 24.33
N TYR A 186 -4.39 9.89 24.69
CA TYR A 186 -4.46 11.09 23.85
C TYR A 186 -3.13 11.84 23.77
N GLN A 187 -2.29 11.82 24.82
CA GLN A 187 -0.93 12.33 24.76
C GLN A 187 -0.06 11.55 23.79
N SER A 188 -0.16 10.21 23.78
CA SER A 188 0.54 9.37 22.80
C SER A 188 0.20 9.79 21.37
N LEU A 189 -1.08 9.96 21.07
CA LEU A 189 -1.53 10.44 19.76
C LEU A 189 -1.03 11.87 19.46
N THR A 190 -1.01 12.73 20.46
CA THR A 190 -0.51 14.12 20.33
C THR A 190 0.99 14.15 20.02
N PHE A 191 1.79 13.28 20.66
CA PHE A 191 3.21 13.14 20.36
C PHE A 191 3.45 12.69 18.91
N LEU A 192 2.67 11.72 18.41
CA LEU A 192 2.74 11.30 17.02
C LEU A 192 2.39 12.43 16.04
N LEU A 193 1.38 13.24 16.35
CA LEU A 193 1.00 14.41 15.56
C LEU A 193 2.07 15.51 15.55
N LEU A 194 2.89 15.59 16.61
CA LEU A 194 4.08 16.43 16.68
C LEU A 194 5.33 15.77 16.10
N LYS A 195 5.22 14.55 15.54
CA LYS A 195 6.33 13.74 15.03
C LYS A 195 7.39 13.39 16.09
N GLN A 196 6.99 13.37 17.34
CA GLN A 196 7.81 12.94 18.48
C GLN A 196 7.60 11.45 18.72
N ILE A 197 8.15 10.63 17.83
CA ILE A 197 7.89 9.17 17.80
C ILE A 197 8.41 8.50 19.08
N ASP A 198 9.65 8.79 19.50
CA ASP A 198 10.23 8.20 20.71
C ASP A 198 9.36 8.47 21.96
N ALA A 199 8.88 9.71 22.12
CA ALA A 199 8.01 10.08 23.24
C ALA A 199 6.65 9.38 23.17
N ALA A 200 6.11 9.18 21.97
CA ALA A 200 4.88 8.43 21.78
C ALA A 200 5.07 6.94 22.12
N GLU A 201 6.17 6.32 21.70
CA GLU A 201 6.49 4.93 22.02
C GLU A 201 6.64 4.74 23.53
N ASP A 202 7.45 5.58 24.18
CA ASP A 202 7.64 5.57 25.64
C ASP A 202 6.30 5.69 26.38
N GLN A 203 5.39 6.54 25.89
CA GLN A 203 4.08 6.75 26.48
C GLN A 203 3.13 5.57 26.24
N LEU A 204 3.15 4.97 25.04
CA LEU A 204 2.34 3.80 24.68
C LEU A 204 2.76 2.55 25.46
N GLU A 205 4.05 2.38 25.72
CA GLU A 205 4.59 1.26 26.51
C GLU A 205 4.15 1.29 27.98
N GLN A 206 3.79 2.47 28.49
CA GLN A 206 3.33 2.66 29.87
C GLN A 206 1.82 2.44 30.05
N ILE A 207 1.06 2.22 28.98
CA ILE A 207 -0.39 1.95 29.07
C ILE A 207 -0.61 0.57 29.68
N ASN A 208 -1.38 0.50 30.77
CA ASN A 208 -1.55 -0.75 31.51
C ASN A 208 -2.44 -1.74 30.74
N PRO A 209 -2.25 -3.05 30.90
CA PRO A 209 -3.13 -4.07 30.30
C PRO A 209 -4.62 -3.93 30.65
N ASP A 210 -4.92 -3.35 31.81
CA ASP A 210 -6.29 -3.13 32.28
C ASP A 210 -6.90 -1.79 31.78
N ASP A 211 -6.12 -0.95 31.09
CA ASP A 211 -6.60 0.31 30.54
C ASP A 211 -7.50 0.06 29.32
N TRP A 212 -8.58 0.83 29.21
CA TRP A 212 -9.63 0.62 28.19
C TRP A 212 -9.13 0.63 26.72
N ASN A 213 -8.00 1.30 26.46
CA ASN A 213 -7.40 1.43 25.13
C ASN A 213 -6.14 0.58 24.92
N TYR A 214 -5.79 -0.31 25.86
CA TYR A 214 -4.57 -1.10 25.79
C TYR A 214 -4.39 -1.83 24.46
N GLU A 215 -5.43 -2.52 23.96
CA GLU A 215 -5.33 -3.23 22.68
C GLU A 215 -5.03 -2.31 21.50
N LYS A 216 -5.57 -1.08 21.50
CA LYS A 216 -5.29 -0.09 20.46
C LYS A 216 -3.88 0.46 20.60
N ALA A 217 -3.42 0.69 21.83
CA ALA A 217 -2.05 1.11 22.11
C ALA A 217 -1.02 0.09 21.62
N GLN A 218 -1.23 -1.21 21.88
CA GLN A 218 -0.32 -2.25 21.41
C GLN A 218 -0.31 -2.36 19.88
N LYS A 219 -1.48 -2.28 19.22
CA LYS A 219 -1.55 -2.24 17.75
C LYS A 219 -0.81 -1.05 17.16
N LEU A 220 -0.96 0.13 17.76
CA LEU A 220 -0.28 1.33 17.34
C LEU A 220 1.24 1.20 17.54
N LEU A 221 1.69 0.68 18.68
CA LEU A 221 3.09 0.43 18.97
C LEU A 221 3.73 -0.56 17.97
N GLU A 222 3.02 -1.65 17.62
CA GLU A 222 3.46 -2.58 16.58
C GLU A 222 3.58 -1.91 15.21
N GLN A 223 2.67 -0.99 14.87
CA GLN A 223 2.74 -0.24 13.60
C GLN A 223 3.94 0.70 13.55
N LEU A 224 4.33 1.30 14.67
CA LEU A 224 5.51 2.18 14.75
C LEU A 224 6.82 1.39 14.64
N LYS A 225 6.93 0.25 15.35
CA LYS A 225 8.15 -0.59 15.36
C LYS A 225 8.44 -1.32 14.06
N ASN A 226 7.44 -1.46 13.17
CA ASN A 226 7.57 -2.12 11.87
C ASN A 226 7.86 -1.13 10.71
N GLN A 227 8.16 0.14 11.01
CA GLN A 227 8.65 1.12 10.03
C GLN A 227 10.17 1.06 9.87
#